data_AF-A0A3D2R1L5-F1
#
_entry.id   AF-A0A3D2R1L5-F1
#
_cell.length_a   1.000
_cell.length_b   1.000
_cell.length_c   1.000
_cell.angle_alpha   90.00
_cell.angle_beta   90.00
_cell.angle_gamma   90.00
#
_symmetry.space_group_name_H-M   'P 1'
#
loop_
_entity.id
_entity.type
_entity.pdbx_description
1 polymer ?
#
loop_
_entity_poly.entity_id
_entity_poly.type
_entity_poly.pdbx_seq_one_letter_code
_entity_poly.pdbx_strand_id
1 'polypeptide(L)' 'MIGILIVTHGEIGRSFIDSSSHILGKSIDLLECIPIDPKTDVMEIQKLISNEIINFNQLSGVLIMTDIYGATP' A
#
# COMPACT_ATOMS: atom_id res chain seq x y z
N MET A 1 10.03 -10.95 -7.90
CA MET A 1 9.51 -10.75 -6.53
C MET A 1 8.12 -10.15 -6.66
N ILE A 2 7.23 -10.30 -5.70
CA ILE A 2 5.87 -9.73 -5.77
C ILE A 2 5.94 -8.34 -5.12
N GLY A 3 5.38 -7.31 -5.78
CA GLY A 3 5.23 -6.00 -5.18
C GLY A 3 4.12 -6.01 -4.14
N ILE A 4 4.30 -5.30 -3.02
CA ILE A 4 3.30 -5.21 -1.96
C ILE A 4 2.85 -3.75 -1.86
N LEU A 5 1.55 -3.53 -1.99
CA LEU A 5 0.93 -2.22 -1.82
C LEU A 5 -0.01 -2.27 -0.62
N ILE A 6 0.30 -1.51 0.43
CA ILE A 6 -0.55 -1.36 1.61
C ILE A 6 -1.45 -0.14 1.39
N VAL A 7 -2.77 -0.34 1.44
CA VAL A 7 -3.76 0.75 1.29
C VAL A 7 -4.62 0.76 2.54
N THR A 8 -4.51 1.78 3.37
CA THR A 8 -5.18 1.82 4.68
C THR A 8 -5.64 3.23 5.02
N HIS A 9 -6.57 3.39 5.95
CA HIS A 9 -6.88 4.71 6.50
C HIS A 9 -5.73 5.25 7.34
N GLY A 10 -5.46 6.55 7.18
CA GLY A 10 -4.44 7.25 7.96
C GLY A 10 -3.07 6.56 7.92
N GLU A 11 -2.37 6.56 9.06
CA GLU A 11 -0.95 6.14 9.15
C GLU A 11 -0.73 4.68 9.59
N ILE A 12 -1.78 3.86 9.63
CA ILE A 12 -1.69 2.48 10.10
C ILE A 12 -0.76 1.66 9.19
N GLY A 13 -0.93 1.77 7.87
CA GLY A 13 -0.08 1.07 6.90
C GLY A 13 1.40 1.45 7.03
N ARG A 14 1.70 2.72 7.25
CA ARG A 14 3.09 3.19 7.48
C ARG A 14 3.67 2.59 8.75
N SER A 15 2.88 2.54 9.82
CA SER A 15 3.28 1.92 11.09
C SER A 15 3.62 0.43 10.92
N PHE A 16 2.93 -0.29 10.03
CA PHE A 16 3.27 -1.68 9.70
C PHE A 16 4.59 -1.79 8.94
N ILE A 17 4.86 -0.90 7.98
CA ILE A 17 6.16 -0.87 7.27
C ILE A 17 7.30 -0.60 8.26
N ASP A 18 7.14 0.39 9.13
CA ASP A 18 8.17 0.78 10.09
C ASP A 18 8.45 -0.36 11.09
N SER A 19 7.39 -0.98 11.63
CA SER A 19 7.51 -2.12 12.55
C SER A 19 8.18 -3.32 11.88
N SER A 20 7.78 -3.65 10.65
CA SER A 20 8.34 -4.78 9.90
C SER A 20 9.81 -4.53 9.55
N SER A 21 10.14 -3.32 9.09
CA SER A 21 11.52 -2.94 8.75
C SER A 21 12.41 -2.94 9.99
N HIS A 22 11.89 -2.51 11.14
CA HIS A 22 12.59 -2.56 12.42
C HIS A 22 12.92 -4.00 12.83
N ILE A 23 11.94 -4.91 12.77
CA ILE A 23 12.13 -6.33 13.11
C ILE A 23 13.11 -7.01 12.15
N LEU A 24 13.04 -6.69 10.86
CA LEU A 24 13.91 -7.27 9.83
C LEU A 24 15.31 -6.64 9.78
N GLY A 25 15.51 -5.48 10.43
CA GLY A 25 16.77 -4.72 10.40
C GLY A 25 17.11 -4.12 9.04
N LYS A 26 16.16 -4.04 8.11
CA LYS A 26 16.33 -3.49 6.76
C LYS A 26 15.00 -3.05 6.16
N SER A 27 15.06 -2.23 5.12
CA SER A 27 13.90 -1.95 4.27
C SER A 27 13.46 -3.21 3.51
N ILE A 28 12.16 -3.30 3.25
CA ILE A 28 11.57 -4.35 2.43
C ILE A 28 11.52 -3.81 0.99
N ASP A 29 12.17 -4.51 0.08
CA ASP A 29 12.15 -4.15 -1.33
C ASP A 29 10.73 -4.33 -1.89
N LEU A 30 10.29 -3.39 -2.73
CA LEU A 30 9.01 -3.42 -3.42
C LEU A 30 7.80 -3.43 -2.46
N LEU A 31 7.86 -2.59 -1.43
CA LEU A 31 6.79 -2.36 -0.49
C LEU A 31 6.46 -0.87 -0.44
N GLU A 32 5.23 -0.50 -0.76
CA GLU A 32 4.73 0.88 -0.69
C GLU A 32 3.43 0.98 0.12
N CYS A 33 3.13 2.19 0.61
CA CYS A 33 1.92 2.46 1.38
C CYS A 33 1.19 3.70 0.85
N ILE A 34 -0.12 3.56 0.63
CA ILE A 34 -1.03 4.66 0.27
C ILE A 34 -1.97 4.91 1.45
N PRO A 35 -1.78 6.00 2.22
CA PRO A 35 -2.72 6.40 3.24
C PRO A 35 -3.96 7.02 2.60
N ILE A 36 -5.15 6.60 3.05
CA ILE A 36 -6.43 7.09 2.57
C ILE A 36 -7.02 8.09 3.58
N ASP A 37 -7.30 9.30 3.11
CA ASP A 37 -8.17 10.26 3.79
C ASP A 37 -9.63 9.94 3.40
N PRO A 38 -10.55 9.70 4.36
CA PRO A 38 -11.97 9.47 4.09
C PRO A 38 -12.67 10.56 3.26
N LYS A 39 -12.08 11.76 3.17
CA LYS A 39 -12.60 12.88 2.38
C LYS A 39 -12.16 12.86 0.93
N THR A 40 -11.16 12.05 0.57
CA THR A 40 -10.67 11.94 -0.79
C THR A 40 -11.67 11.21 -1.66
N ASP A 41 -11.86 11.68 -2.90
CA ASP A 41 -12.76 11.04 -3.85
C ASP A 41 -12.26 9.63 -4.21
N VAL A 42 -13.18 8.67 -4.31
CA VAL A 42 -12.86 7.26 -4.57
C VAL A 42 -12.19 7.07 -5.93
N MET A 43 -12.53 7.89 -6.94
CA MET A 43 -11.88 7.81 -8.25
C MET A 43 -10.43 8.31 -8.19
N GLU A 44 -10.13 9.30 -7.35
CA GLU A 44 -8.76 9.74 -7.10
C GLU A 44 -7.94 8.64 -6.42
N ILE A 45 -8.52 7.97 -5.42
CA ILE A 45 -7.90 6.83 -4.73
C ILE A 45 -7.60 5.70 -5.71
N GLN A 46 -8.59 5.31 -6.53
CA GLN A 46 -8.41 4.26 -7.55
C GLN A 46 -7.31 4.61 -8.55
N LYS A 47 -7.21 5.89 -8.94
CA LYS A 47 -6.15 6.36 -9.84
C LYS A 47 -4.78 6.29 -9.19
N LEU A 48 -4.65 6.67 -7.91
CA LEU A 48 -3.40 6.57 -7.16
C LEU A 48 -2.92 5.11 -7.07
N ILE A 49 -3.81 4.20 -6.67
CA ILE A 49 -3.53 2.76 -6.60
C ILE A 49 -3.11 2.22 -7.97
N SER A 50 -3.84 2.57 -9.04
CA SER A 50 -3.53 2.12 -10.40
C SER A 50 -2.15 2.58 -10.86
N ASN A 51 -1.78 3.83 -10.57
CA ASN A 51 -0.47 4.36 -10.92
C ASN A 51 0.65 3.63 -10.16
N GLU A 52 0.47 3.35 -8.86
CA GLU A 52 1.47 2.60 -8.10
C GLU A 52 1.65 1.16 -8.60
N ILE A 53 0.56 0.48 -8.97
CA ILE A 53 0.65 -0.85 -9.59
C ILE A 53 1.50 -0.81 -10.88
N ILE A 54 1.36 0.25 -11.69
CA ILE A 54 2.17 0.43 -12.90
C ILE A 54 3.63 0.73 -12.54
N ASN A 55 3.88 1.56 -11.52
CA ASN A 55 5.23 1.92 -11.05
C ASN A 55 6.01 0.71 -10.55
N PHE A 56 5.34 -0.25 -9.91
CA PHE A 56 5.97 -1.50 -9.50
C PHE A 56 6.60 -2.24 -10.69
N ASN A 57 6.03 -2.15 -11.91
CA ASN A 57 6.58 -2.69 -13.16
C ASN A 57 7.11 -4.14 -13.03
N GLN A 58 6.27 -5.07 -12.55
CA GLN A 58 6.72 -6.43 -12.20
C GLN A 58 6.05 -7.56 -12.98
N LEU A 59 6.87 -8.51 -13.41
CA LEU A 59 6.43 -9.75 -14.06
C LEU A 59 5.69 -10.70 -13.10
N SER A 60 5.85 -10.56 -11.79
CA SER A 60 5.29 -11.49 -10.79
C SER A 60 3.98 -11.01 -10.15
N GLY A 61 3.46 -9.83 -10.53
CA GLY A 61 2.22 -9.27 -9.98
C GLY A 61 2.40 -8.44 -8.70
N VAL A 62 1.28 -7.93 -8.19
CA VAL A 62 1.19 -7.06 -7.00
C VAL A 62 0.17 -7.63 -6.01
N LEU A 63 0.54 -7.69 -4.73
CA LEU A 63 -0.34 -8.00 -3.61
C LEU A 63 -0.81 -6.70 -2.97
N ILE A 64 -2.11 -6.47 -2.96
CA ILE A 64 -2.72 -5.33 -2.26
C ILE A 64 -3.21 -5.80 -0.89
N MET A 65 -2.82 -5.07 0.16
CA MET A 65 -3.23 -5.34 1.54
C MET A 65 -4.01 -4.13 2.08
N THR A 66 -5.19 -4.38 2.65
CA THR A 66 -6.05 -3.35 3.25
C THR A 66 -6.28 -3.60 4.74
N ASP A 67 -6.71 -2.57 5.45
CA ASP A 67 -7.01 -2.63 6.89
C ASP A 67 -8.35 -3.34 7.16
N ILE A 68 -9.41 -2.98 6.44
CA ILE A 68 -10.78 -3.39 6.74
C ILE A 68 -11.51 -3.78 5.46
N TYR A 69 -12.05 -4.99 5.47
CA TYR A 69 -12.92 -5.46 4.39
C TYR A 69 -14.22 -4.64 4.32
N GLY A 70 -14.55 -4.15 3.12
CA GLY A 70 -15.78 -3.40 2.84
C GLY A 70 -15.67 -1.90 3.10
N ALA A 71 -14.48 -1.38 3.40
CA ALA A 71 -14.21 0.04 3.53
C ALA A 71 -13.70 0.66 2.21
N THR A 72 -13.32 1.94 2.23
CA THR A 72 -12.85 2.68 1.05
C THR A 72 -11.49 2.20 0.50
N PRO A 73 -10.46 1.92 1.33
CA PRO A 73 -9.23 1.25 0.92
C PRO A 73 -9.44 -0.21 0.49
#